data_AF-A0A7C1GAS2-F1
#
_entry.id   AF-A0A7C1GAS2-F1
#
_cell.length_a   1.000
_cell.length_b   1.000
_cell.length_c   1.000
_cell.angle_alpha   90.00
_cell.angle_beta   90.00
_cell.angle_gamma   90.00
#
_symmetry.space_group_name_H-M   'P 1'
#
loop_
_entity.id
_entity.type
_entity.pdbx_description
1 polymer ?
#
loop_
_entity_poly.entity_id
_entity_poly.type
_entity_poly.pdbx_seq_one_letter_code
_entity_poly.pdbx_strand_id
1 'polypeptide(L)' 'MSHDHREAVILLSGGLDSTTVLALALSQGYACSCLSFSYG' A
#
# COMPACT_ATOMS: atom_id res chain seq x y z
N MET A 1 -6.24 2.65 23.71
CA MET A 1 -6.91 2.67 22.39
C MET A 1 -5.99 2.01 21.39
N SER A 2 -5.95 0.68 21.36
CA SER A 2 -5.23 -0.07 20.32
C SER A 2 -6.14 -0.17 19.11
N HIS A 3 -6.09 0.82 18.22
CA HIS A 3 -6.64 0.68 16.89
C HIS A 3 -5.77 -0.37 16.17
N ASP A 4 -6.25 -1.61 16.10
CA ASP A 4 -5.63 -2.71 15.34
C ASP A 4 -5.84 -2.48 13.84
N HIS A 5 -5.35 -1.34 13.36
CA HIS A 5 -5.42 -1.02 11.96
C HIS A 5 -4.25 -1.74 11.29
N ARG A 6 -4.54 -2.90 10.68
CA ARG A 6 -3.52 -3.77 10.08
C ARG A 6 -2.61 -2.95 9.16
N GLU A 7 -1.31 -2.95 9.47
CA GLU A 7 -0.32 -2.21 8.70
C GLU A 7 0.05 -2.96 7.42
N ALA A 8 0.19 -2.24 6.31
CA ALA A 8 0.60 -2.80 5.03
C ALA A 8 1.68 -1.93 4.39
N VAL A 9 2.79 -2.55 4.00
CA VAL A 9 3.80 -1.89 3.16
C VAL A 9 3.56 -2.31 1.71
N ILE A 10 3.40 -1.32 0.82
CA ILE A 10 3.11 -1.56 -0.60
C ILE A 10 4.25 -1.00 -1.44
N LEU A 11 4.87 -1.87 -2.23
CA LEU A 11 5.90 -1.48 -3.18
C LEU A 11 5.25 -1.03 -4.49
N LEU A 12 5.33 0.26 -4.80
CA LEU A 12 4.82 0.85 -6.02
C LEU A 12 5.86 0.77 -7.13
N SER A 13 5.51 0.07 -8.21
CA SER A 13 6.33 0.01 -9.44
C SER A 13 5.99 1.12 -10.43
N GLY A 14 4.90 1.87 -10.19
CA GLY A 14 4.30 2.79 -11.18
C GLY A 14 3.33 2.11 -12.15
N GLY A 15 3.16 0.78 -12.04
CA GLY A 15 2.21 0.01 -12.84
C GLY A 15 0.81 -0.09 -12.22
N LEU A 16 -0.15 -0.52 -13.05
CA LEU A 16 -1.56 -0.69 -12.69
C LEU A 16 -1.76 -1.68 -11.53
N ASP A 17 -1.02 -2.80 -11.52
CA ASP A 17 -1.20 -3.86 -10.53
C ASP A 17 -0.89 -3.36 -9.12
N SER A 18 0.27 -2.70 -8.95
CA SER A 18 0.67 -2.14 -7.65
C SER A 18 -0.30 -1.06 -7.15
N THR A 19 -0.87 -0.29 -8.07
CA THR A 19 -1.88 0.73 -7.76
C THR A 19 -3.23 0.09 -7.37
N THR A 20 -3.60 -0.99 -8.02
CA THR A 20 -4.83 -1.76 -7.72
C THR A 20 -4.75 -2.39 -6.33
N VAL A 21 -3.58 -2.93 -5.97
CA VAL A 21 -3.32 -3.47 -4.62
C VAL A 21 -3.45 -2.38 -3.56
N LEU A 22 -2.92 -1.17 -3.80
CA LEU A 22 -3.09 -0.03 -2.89
C LEU A 22 -4.57 0.31 -2.70
N ALA A 23 -5.33 0.43 -3.79
CA ALA A 23 -6.76 0.72 -3.72
C ALA A 23 -7.54 -0.35 -2.93
N LEU A 24 -7.19 -1.62 -3.12
CA LEU A 24 -7.80 -2.74 -2.39
C LEU A 24 -7.44 -2.75 -0.90
N ALA A 25 -6.19 -2.49 -0.56
CA ALA A 25 -5.75 -2.45 0.84
C ALA A 25 -6.40 -1.27 1.59
N LEU A 26 -6.51 -0.11 0.95
CA LEU A 26 -7.23 1.04 1.51
C LEU A 26 -8.72 0.73 1.73
N SER A 27 -9.39 0.08 0.77
CA SER A 27 -10.82 -0.28 0.91
C SER A 27 -11.08 -1.32 2.00
N GLN A 28 -10.09 -2.15 2.31
CA GLN A 28 -10.13 -3.10 3.42
C GLN A 28 -9.72 -2.50 4.78
N GLY A 29 -9.38 -1.21 4.82
CA GLY A 29 -9.00 -0.52 6.05
C GLY A 29 -7.61 -0.90 6.56
N TYR A 30 -6.62 -1.03 5.66
CA TYR A 30 -5.20 -1.13 6.05
C TYR A 30 -4.54 0.24 6.19
N ALA A 31 -3.49 0.32 7.01
CA ALA A 31 -2.64 1.51 7.15
C ALA A 31 -1.51 1.31 6.15
N CYS A 32 -1.68 1.88 4.96
CA CYS A 32 -0.75 1.65 3.86
C CYS A 32 0.42 2.64 3.93
N SER A 33 1.63 2.10 4.07
CA SER A 33 2.88 2.81 3.79
C SER A 33 3.38 2.43 2.40
N CYS A 34 3.65 3.40 1.53
CA CYS A 34 4.09 3.14 0.17
C CYS A 34 5.58 3.40 0.01
N LEU A 35 6.27 2.50 -0.69
CA LEU A 35 7.68 2.62 -1.06
C LEU A 35 7.80 2.48 -2.58
N SER A 36 8.66 3.27 -3.21
CA SER A 36 8.99 3.11 -4.63
C SER A 36 10.49 3.32 -4.81
N PHE A 37 11.07 2.56 -5.74
CA PHE A 37 12.47 2.71 -6.11
C PHE A 37 12.54 3.19 -7.56
N SER A 38 13.25 4.29 -7.78
CA SER A 38 13.64 4.75 -9.11
C SER A 38 15.09 4.37 -9.34
N TYR A 39 15.32 3.26 -10.06
CA TYR A 39 16.66 2.73 -10.29
C TYR A 39 17.46 3.45 -11.38
N GLY A 40 16.85 4.43 -12.08
CA GLY A 40 17.47 5.14 -13.21
C GLY A 40 17.32 4.37 -14.49
#